data_AF-A0A6C0B3C6-F1
#
_entry.id   AF-A0A6C0B3C6-F1
#
_cell.length_a   1.000
_cell.length_b   1.000
_cell.length_c   1.000
_cell.angle_alpha   90.00
_cell.angle_beta   90.00
_cell.angle_gamma   90.00
#
_symmetry.space_group_name_H-M   'P 1'
#
loop_
_entity.id
_entity.type
_entity.pdbx_description
1 polymer ?
#
loop_
_entity_poly.entity_id
_entity_poly.type
_entity_poly.pdbx_seq_one_letter_code
_entity_poly.pdbx_strand_id
1 'polypeptide(L)'
;MEFTNFSQKSVNITGETETPSTQQEGFDVSDTYVHKTLFSVKNISVAFANSIRRSLSTLCPTITFNSENIRVIENTSALHNEFIIHRLELLPIFSDDALTADCFKLKTVYDVKLSERKWEFVDPTKIPKFIINTSLSETVLRDNATMNNIRDITTDSFIVSKPDGERLSSASFFKRDVHTKDPILINCVKVDLAGKNINILHLEATPVPGLGKINTRNDPTGTVEYQFKVLDQDKIDDIWVKKLIYFKKDRELNELVPYTEKEIANLKSTFDLLDKYRLYETNDNGQPNHFEFKVESIGFMSSNRIIYDSIKHLELCIDDLINSFEFKKNESDNFYTFNKKFSERIEVRKFKHTNINEGCSITIKDENHTLGNIIQDKLRSKYLIDINNLADTSKYLKLANYRMNHPTIEEIEIMLSPKETMPSTIINELLNIYIKTMDPSGEIKLDNKNRMIYFSIYLLIEALKSIKIDISKFLELFSQHSGITESSYLII
;
A
#
# COMPACT_ATOMS: atom_id res chain seq x y z
N MET A 1 0.50 6.97 18.97
CA MET A 1 -0.49 6.72 17.91
C MET A 1 -1.87 6.73 18.53
N GLU A 2 -2.75 7.58 18.03
CA GLU A 2 -4.17 7.69 18.42
C GLU A 2 -5.02 7.64 17.15
N PHE A 3 -6.16 6.96 17.20
CA PHE A 3 -7.05 6.75 16.07
C PHE A 3 -8.43 7.33 16.39
N THR A 4 -8.96 8.21 15.53
CA THR A 4 -10.20 8.96 15.77
C THR A 4 -10.97 9.20 14.47
N ASN A 5 -12.17 9.77 14.56
CA ASN A 5 -13.01 10.16 13.40
C ASN A 5 -13.21 9.03 12.37
N PHE A 6 -13.34 7.80 12.85
CA PHE A 6 -13.62 6.65 11.99
C PHE A 6 -15.05 6.71 11.48
N SER A 7 -15.22 6.61 10.16
CA SER A 7 -16.52 6.49 9.53
C SER A 7 -16.42 5.64 8.26
N GLN A 8 -17.50 4.94 7.96
CA GLN A 8 -17.62 4.03 6.83
C GLN A 8 -18.84 4.43 6.02
N LYS A 9 -18.74 4.30 4.70
CA LYS A 9 -19.84 4.59 3.80
C LYS A 9 -20.05 3.47 2.80
N SER A 10 -21.31 3.13 2.60
CA SER A 10 -21.80 2.32 1.48
C SER A 10 -22.31 3.24 0.38
N VAL A 11 -22.29 2.76 -0.86
CA VAL A 11 -22.90 3.47 -1.99
C VAL A 11 -24.14 2.71 -2.42
N ASN A 12 -25.24 3.44 -2.54
CA ASN A 12 -26.52 2.96 -3.04
C ASN A 12 -26.97 3.84 -4.23
N ILE A 13 -28.09 3.48 -4.86
CA ILE A 13 -28.66 4.25 -6.00
C ILE A 13 -28.94 5.71 -5.59
N THR A 14 -29.34 5.94 -4.33
CA THR A 14 -29.68 7.26 -3.79
C THR A 14 -28.46 8.09 -3.34
N GLY A 15 -27.24 7.54 -3.43
CA GLY A 15 -26.00 8.19 -3.02
C GLY A 15 -25.25 7.43 -1.92
N GLU A 16 -24.34 8.12 -1.24
CA GLU A 16 -23.59 7.57 -0.11
C GLU A 16 -24.42 7.55 1.17
N THR A 17 -24.40 6.43 1.88
CA THR A 17 -25.03 6.26 3.19
C THR A 17 -23.98 5.84 4.21
N GLU A 18 -24.01 6.44 5.41
CA GLU A 18 -23.14 5.99 6.50
C GLU A 18 -23.49 4.55 6.88
N THR A 19 -22.47 3.71 6.96
CA THR A 19 -22.58 2.33 7.39
C THR A 19 -22.06 2.25 8.82
N PRO A 20 -22.85 1.74 9.79
CA PRO A 20 -22.36 1.53 11.14
C PRO A 20 -21.30 0.44 11.14
N SER A 21 -20.27 0.59 11.97
CA SER A 21 -19.27 -0.45 12.18
C SER A 21 -19.92 -1.72 12.73
N THR A 22 -19.89 -2.81 11.98
CA THR A 22 -20.32 -4.12 12.44
C THR A 22 -19.29 -4.67 13.43
N GLN A 23 -19.69 -4.87 14.69
CA GLN A 23 -18.83 -5.47 15.75
C GLN A 23 -18.85 -7.01 15.72
N GLN A 24 -19.29 -7.65 14.63
CA GLN A 24 -19.24 -9.12 14.53
C GLN A 24 -17.85 -9.56 14.09
N GLU A 25 -17.24 -10.48 14.85
CA GLU A 25 -15.96 -11.11 14.53
C GLU A 25 -16.06 -11.89 13.21
N GLY A 26 -15.16 -11.60 12.27
CA GLY A 26 -15.07 -12.30 10.98
C GLY A 26 -15.19 -11.37 9.77
N PHE A 27 -15.13 -11.97 8.57
CA PHE A 27 -15.37 -11.27 7.29
C PHE A 27 -16.60 -10.37 7.38
N ASP A 28 -16.60 -9.23 6.68
CA ASP A 28 -17.78 -8.38 6.56
C ASP A 28 -18.90 -9.18 5.85
N VAL A 29 -19.75 -9.83 6.66
CA VAL A 29 -20.92 -10.60 6.23
C VAL A 29 -22.12 -9.71 5.99
N SER A 30 -21.97 -8.38 6.09
CA SER A 30 -23.04 -7.46 5.74
C SER A 30 -23.18 -7.42 4.21
N ASP A 31 -24.41 -7.53 3.72
CA ASP A 31 -24.73 -7.31 2.30
C ASP A 31 -24.40 -5.86 1.84
N THR A 32 -23.98 -5.00 2.77
CA THR A 32 -23.60 -3.60 2.56
C THR A 32 -22.11 -3.47 2.29
N TYR A 33 -21.76 -3.52 1.01
CA TYR A 33 -20.43 -3.20 0.51
C TYR A 33 -19.91 -1.84 1.02
N VAL A 34 -18.86 -1.85 1.87
CA VAL A 34 -18.21 -0.63 2.38
C VAL A 34 -17.26 -0.06 1.34
N HIS A 35 -17.78 0.85 0.52
CA HIS A 35 -17.06 1.51 -0.56
C HIS A 35 -15.98 2.49 -0.09
N LYS A 36 -16.20 3.18 1.04
CA LYS A 36 -15.33 4.26 1.51
C LYS A 36 -15.13 4.22 3.01
N THR A 37 -13.88 4.39 3.44
CA THR A 37 -13.50 4.48 4.87
C THR A 37 -12.71 5.76 5.09
N LEU A 38 -13.12 6.53 6.11
CA LEU A 38 -12.45 7.75 6.55
C LEU A 38 -11.98 7.57 7.99
N PHE A 39 -10.77 8.04 8.30
CA PHE A 39 -10.23 7.96 9.65
C PHE A 39 -9.12 8.97 9.89
N SER A 40 -8.86 9.31 11.15
CA SER A 40 -7.78 10.21 11.57
C SER A 40 -6.76 9.46 12.41
N VAL A 41 -5.47 9.66 12.12
CA VAL A 41 -4.37 9.08 12.90
C VAL A 41 -3.43 10.17 13.37
N LYS A 42 -3.24 10.24 14.69
CA LYS A 42 -2.33 11.17 15.35
C LYS A 42 -1.11 10.46 15.91
N ASN A 43 -0.03 11.21 16.10
CA ASN A 43 1.26 10.75 16.64
C ASN A 43 1.92 9.70 15.74
N ILE A 44 1.95 9.98 14.44
CA ILE A 44 2.71 9.25 13.42
C ILE A 44 3.54 10.24 12.59
N SER A 45 4.56 9.77 11.88
CA SER A 45 5.34 10.62 10.98
C SER A 45 4.73 10.70 9.58
N VAL A 46 5.12 11.73 8.82
CA VAL A 46 4.74 11.86 7.39
C VAL A 46 5.23 10.65 6.58
N ALA A 47 6.41 10.11 6.91
CA ALA A 47 6.93 8.91 6.25
C ALA A 47 6.00 7.71 6.50
N PHE A 48 5.56 7.49 7.74
CA PHE A 48 4.63 6.43 8.10
C PHE A 48 3.27 6.59 7.40
N ALA A 49 2.70 7.80 7.44
CA ALA A 49 1.42 8.12 6.79
C ALA A 49 1.48 7.86 5.27
N ASN A 50 2.56 8.30 4.62
CA ASN A 50 2.74 8.08 3.19
C ASN A 50 3.01 6.60 2.85
N SER A 51 3.66 5.85 3.75
CA SER A 51 3.84 4.41 3.56
C SER A 51 2.52 3.66 3.62
N ILE A 52 1.63 3.99 4.57
CA ILE A 52 0.25 3.49 4.59
C ILE A 52 -0.41 3.76 3.23
N ARG A 53 -0.46 5.04 2.82
CA ARG A 53 -1.11 5.46 1.57
C ARG A 53 -0.61 4.69 0.34
N ARG A 54 0.72 4.52 0.21
CA ARG A 54 1.33 3.80 -0.92
C ARG A 54 1.00 2.31 -0.88
N SER A 55 1.06 1.70 0.31
CA SER A 55 0.74 0.28 0.49
C SER A 55 -0.68 -0.06 0.06
N LEU A 56 -1.65 0.82 0.29
CA LEU A 56 -3.05 0.57 -0.08
C LEU A 56 -3.25 0.34 -1.58
N SER A 57 -2.49 1.05 -2.42
CA SER A 57 -2.55 0.89 -3.88
C SER A 57 -1.63 -0.21 -4.41
N THR A 58 -0.52 -0.51 -3.72
CA THR A 58 0.53 -1.39 -4.28
C THR A 58 0.58 -2.79 -3.69
N LEU A 59 0.27 -2.94 -2.40
CA LEU A 59 0.50 -4.18 -1.65
C LEU A 59 -0.79 -4.99 -1.45
N CYS A 60 -1.95 -4.45 -1.75
CA CYS A 60 -3.18 -5.22 -1.64
C CYS A 60 -3.21 -6.35 -2.67
N PRO A 61 -3.35 -7.62 -2.25
CA PRO A 61 -3.54 -8.72 -3.21
C PRO A 61 -4.94 -8.63 -3.82
N THR A 62 -5.03 -8.79 -5.14
CA THR A 62 -6.28 -8.76 -5.90
C THR A 62 -6.37 -9.97 -6.82
N ILE A 63 -7.57 -10.22 -7.35
CA ILE A 63 -7.80 -11.24 -8.38
C ILE A 63 -8.06 -10.51 -9.70
N THR A 64 -7.32 -10.89 -10.75
CA THR A 64 -7.42 -10.26 -12.08
C THR A 64 -7.30 -11.31 -13.19
N PHE A 65 -7.42 -10.90 -14.44
CA PHE A 65 -6.94 -11.66 -15.59
C PHE A 65 -5.56 -11.16 -16.03
N ASN A 66 -4.77 -12.04 -16.62
CA ASN A 66 -3.54 -11.67 -17.32
C ASN A 66 -3.60 -12.17 -18.78
N SER A 67 -2.79 -11.57 -19.64
CA SER A 67 -2.69 -11.91 -21.06
C SER A 67 -2.31 -13.38 -21.31
N GLU A 68 -1.55 -13.98 -20.39
CA GLU A 68 -1.12 -15.37 -20.49
C GLU A 68 -2.26 -16.37 -20.22
N ASN A 69 -3.26 -15.98 -19.43
CA ASN A 69 -4.39 -16.83 -19.06
C ASN A 69 -5.68 -16.46 -19.80
N ILE A 70 -5.61 -15.55 -20.77
CA ILE A 70 -6.70 -15.25 -21.69
C ILE A 70 -6.37 -15.90 -23.04
N ARG A 71 -7.20 -16.85 -23.45
CA ARG A 71 -7.10 -17.54 -24.73
C ARG A 71 -8.22 -17.10 -25.65
N VAL A 72 -7.89 -16.33 -26.68
CA VAL A 72 -8.82 -16.02 -27.78
C VAL A 72 -8.82 -17.20 -28.76
N ILE A 73 -9.95 -17.89 -28.87
CA ILE A 73 -10.14 -19.05 -29.75
C ILE A 73 -10.57 -18.59 -31.14
N GLU A 74 -11.51 -17.66 -31.19
CA GLU A 74 -11.99 -17.06 -32.44
C GLU A 74 -12.38 -15.60 -32.20
N ASN A 75 -11.92 -14.69 -33.06
CA ASN A 75 -12.35 -13.31 -33.04
C ASN A 75 -12.46 -12.78 -34.47
N THR A 76 -13.68 -12.53 -34.90
CA THR A 76 -13.97 -11.85 -36.17
C THR A 76 -14.63 -10.50 -35.93
N SER A 77 -14.60 -9.98 -34.70
CA SER A 77 -15.10 -8.65 -34.35
C SER A 77 -14.19 -7.53 -34.83
N ALA A 78 -14.62 -6.28 -34.69
CA ALA A 78 -13.85 -5.12 -35.12
C ALA A 78 -12.64 -4.80 -34.21
N LEU A 79 -12.65 -5.25 -32.95
CA LEU A 79 -11.53 -5.04 -32.03
C LEU A 79 -10.50 -6.15 -32.19
N HIS A 80 -9.24 -5.76 -32.33
CA HIS A 80 -8.10 -6.68 -32.31
C HIS A 80 -7.99 -7.40 -30.97
N ASN A 81 -7.36 -8.58 -30.98
CA ASN A 81 -7.25 -9.46 -29.81
C ASN A 81 -6.57 -8.75 -28.64
N GLU A 82 -5.53 -7.96 -28.90
CA GLU A 82 -4.75 -7.22 -27.90
C GLU A 82 -5.62 -6.22 -27.14
N PHE A 83 -6.54 -5.53 -27.84
CA PHE A 83 -7.48 -4.60 -27.19
C PHE A 83 -8.50 -5.34 -26.33
N ILE A 84 -9.01 -6.47 -26.80
CA ILE A 84 -9.97 -7.28 -26.02
C ILE A 84 -9.27 -7.82 -24.76
N ILE A 85 -8.08 -8.40 -24.91
CA ILE A 85 -7.26 -8.90 -23.80
C ILE A 85 -7.01 -7.78 -22.79
N HIS A 86 -6.53 -6.62 -23.24
CA HIS A 86 -6.27 -5.49 -22.36
C HIS A 86 -7.52 -5.02 -21.59
N ARG A 87 -8.69 -5.01 -22.24
CA ARG A 87 -9.96 -4.67 -21.56
C ARG A 87 -10.36 -5.72 -20.53
N LEU A 88 -10.14 -7.00 -20.81
CA LEU A 88 -10.40 -8.09 -19.86
C LEU A 88 -9.50 -8.00 -18.64
N GLU A 89 -8.21 -7.70 -18.81
CA GLU A 89 -7.25 -7.52 -17.71
C GLU A 89 -7.64 -6.39 -16.74
N LEU A 90 -8.44 -5.42 -17.19
CA LEU A 90 -8.93 -4.30 -16.37
C LEU A 90 -10.27 -4.59 -15.68
N LEU A 91 -10.88 -5.77 -15.91
CA LEU A 91 -12.14 -6.09 -15.26
C LEU A 91 -11.94 -6.36 -13.76
N PRO A 92 -12.66 -5.64 -12.88
CA PRO A 92 -12.60 -5.90 -11.44
C PRO A 92 -13.34 -7.20 -11.10
N ILE A 93 -12.64 -8.17 -10.52
CA ILE A 93 -13.21 -9.46 -10.09
C ILE A 93 -13.52 -9.36 -8.59
N PHE A 94 -14.78 -9.49 -8.23
CA PHE A 94 -15.27 -9.49 -6.85
C PHE A 94 -14.73 -10.69 -6.07
N SER A 95 -14.25 -10.44 -4.84
CA SER A 95 -13.60 -11.46 -4.00
C SER A 95 -13.95 -11.39 -2.51
N ASP A 96 -15.02 -10.67 -2.14
CA ASP A 96 -15.35 -10.33 -0.76
C ASP A 96 -16.72 -10.90 -0.30
N ASP A 97 -17.22 -11.97 -0.95
CA ASP A 97 -18.39 -12.74 -0.48
C ASP A 97 -18.04 -14.22 -0.24
N ALA A 98 -18.97 -14.97 0.37
CA ALA A 98 -18.76 -16.37 0.73
C ALA A 98 -18.41 -17.27 -0.47
N LEU A 99 -19.05 -17.05 -1.63
CA LEU A 99 -18.82 -17.86 -2.83
C LEU A 99 -17.44 -17.57 -3.43
N THR A 100 -17.11 -16.30 -3.59
CA THR A 100 -15.84 -15.87 -4.17
C THR A 100 -14.66 -16.13 -3.24
N ALA A 101 -14.85 -16.04 -1.92
CA ALA A 101 -13.86 -16.44 -0.92
C ALA A 101 -13.53 -17.94 -0.97
N ASP A 102 -14.50 -18.81 -1.25
CA ASP A 102 -14.24 -20.25 -1.45
C ASP A 102 -13.44 -20.52 -2.74
N CYS A 103 -13.76 -19.78 -3.82
CA CYS A 103 -13.10 -19.95 -5.12
C CYS A 103 -11.69 -19.34 -5.16
N PHE A 104 -11.49 -18.20 -4.48
CA PHE A 104 -10.31 -17.34 -4.64
C PHE A 104 -9.49 -17.17 -3.37
N LYS A 105 -9.62 -18.08 -2.39
CA LYS A 105 -8.79 -18.00 -1.18
C LYS A 105 -7.31 -17.97 -1.55
N LEU A 106 -6.63 -16.90 -1.17
CA LEU A 106 -5.21 -16.71 -1.43
C LEU A 106 -4.34 -17.24 -0.29
N LYS A 107 -3.13 -17.64 -0.62
CA LYS A 107 -2.02 -17.87 0.30
C LYS A 107 -0.79 -17.10 -0.15
N THR A 108 0.04 -16.73 0.80
CA THR A 108 1.36 -16.16 0.55
C THR A 108 2.44 -16.96 1.27
N VAL A 109 3.55 -17.21 0.56
CA VAL A 109 4.71 -17.96 1.05
C VAL A 109 5.96 -17.12 0.77
N TYR A 110 6.85 -17.00 1.76
CA TYR A 110 8.16 -16.38 1.56
C TYR A 110 9.19 -17.43 1.12
N ASP A 111 9.71 -17.28 -0.09
CA ASP A 111 10.79 -18.13 -0.61
C ASP A 111 12.13 -17.59 -0.14
N VAL A 112 12.66 -18.16 0.95
CA VAL A 112 13.93 -17.72 1.55
C VAL A 112 15.10 -17.78 0.57
N LYS A 113 15.09 -18.75 -0.37
CA LYS A 113 16.20 -18.92 -1.33
C LYS A 113 16.21 -17.82 -2.39
N LEU A 114 15.03 -17.46 -2.89
CA LEU A 114 14.88 -16.38 -3.86
C LEU A 114 14.78 -15.00 -3.20
N SER A 115 14.53 -14.96 -1.89
CA SER A 115 14.21 -13.74 -1.13
C SER A 115 12.99 -13.00 -1.69
N GLU A 116 11.99 -13.77 -2.13
CA GLU A 116 10.79 -13.27 -2.80
C GLU A 116 9.53 -13.87 -2.18
N ARG A 117 8.48 -13.06 -2.10
CA ARG A 117 7.16 -13.48 -1.61
C ARG A 117 6.26 -13.84 -2.79
N LYS A 118 5.71 -15.05 -2.77
CA LYS A 118 4.82 -15.57 -3.81
C LYS A 118 3.36 -15.53 -3.36
N TRP A 119 2.46 -15.34 -4.32
CA TRP A 119 1.02 -15.28 -4.14
C TRP A 119 0.35 -16.35 -5.00
N GLU A 120 -0.40 -17.23 -4.38
CA GLU A 120 -1.03 -18.38 -5.03
C GLU A 120 -2.43 -18.59 -4.47
N PHE A 121 -3.28 -19.28 -5.24
CA PHE A 121 -4.52 -19.81 -4.70
C PHE A 121 -4.23 -20.97 -3.73
N VAL A 122 -5.01 -21.05 -2.65
CA VAL A 122 -4.94 -22.17 -1.71
C VAL A 122 -5.31 -23.48 -2.41
N ASP A 123 -6.40 -23.45 -3.18
CA ASP A 123 -6.88 -24.59 -3.94
C ASP A 123 -7.10 -24.20 -5.42
N PRO A 124 -6.12 -24.49 -6.29
CA PRO A 124 -6.24 -24.22 -7.71
C PRO A 124 -7.38 -24.97 -8.41
N THR A 125 -7.91 -26.03 -7.81
CA THR A 125 -8.98 -26.85 -8.40
C THR A 125 -10.37 -26.23 -8.26
N LYS A 126 -10.51 -25.16 -7.46
CA LYS A 126 -11.77 -24.43 -7.29
C LYS A 126 -11.91 -23.23 -8.23
N ILE A 127 -10.84 -22.84 -8.92
CA ILE A 127 -10.82 -21.62 -9.73
C ILE A 127 -11.75 -21.79 -10.95
N PRO A 128 -12.81 -20.97 -11.08
CA PRO A 128 -13.69 -21.06 -12.23
C PRO A 128 -13.04 -20.50 -13.51
N LYS A 129 -13.46 -21.05 -14.65
CA LYS A 129 -13.17 -20.52 -15.99
C LYS A 129 -14.26 -19.56 -16.45
N PHE A 130 -13.85 -18.49 -17.10
CA PHE A 130 -14.73 -17.45 -17.64
C PHE A 130 -14.72 -17.53 -19.16
N ILE A 131 -15.89 -17.79 -19.76
CA ILE A 131 -16.01 -18.07 -21.18
C ILE A 131 -16.99 -17.08 -21.81
N ILE A 132 -16.55 -16.38 -22.86
CA ILE A 132 -17.44 -15.67 -23.77
C ILE A 132 -17.42 -16.44 -25.08
N ASN A 133 -18.59 -16.85 -25.57
CA ASN A 133 -18.70 -17.50 -26.87
C ASN A 133 -19.99 -17.05 -27.56
N THR A 134 -19.90 -16.04 -28.41
CA THR A 134 -21.08 -15.46 -29.06
C THR A 134 -21.73 -16.36 -30.11
N SER A 135 -21.14 -17.52 -30.45
CA SER A 135 -21.82 -18.51 -31.28
C SER A 135 -22.91 -19.28 -30.51
N LEU A 136 -22.82 -19.31 -29.18
CA LEU A 136 -23.80 -19.95 -28.30
C LEU A 136 -24.91 -18.96 -27.94
N SER A 137 -26.15 -19.43 -27.85
CA SER A 137 -27.29 -18.58 -27.49
C SER A 137 -27.35 -18.20 -26.01
N GLU A 138 -26.66 -18.93 -25.13
CA GLU A 138 -26.71 -18.77 -23.67
C GLU A 138 -25.76 -17.69 -23.13
N THR A 139 -24.67 -17.39 -23.85
CA THR A 139 -23.71 -16.31 -23.56
C THR A 139 -24.22 -14.94 -24.01
N VAL A 140 -25.34 -14.91 -24.73
CA VAL A 140 -25.79 -13.76 -25.51
C VAL A 140 -27.21 -13.37 -25.08
N LEU A 141 -27.32 -12.31 -24.27
CA LEU A 141 -28.62 -11.74 -23.93
C LEU A 141 -29.28 -11.17 -25.19
N ARG A 142 -30.45 -11.73 -25.55
CA ARG A 142 -31.18 -11.37 -26.80
C ARG A 142 -31.63 -9.91 -26.82
N ASP A 143 -31.87 -9.33 -25.66
CA ASP A 143 -32.51 -8.01 -25.49
C ASP A 143 -31.51 -6.84 -25.60
N ASN A 144 -30.20 -7.10 -25.71
CA ASN A 144 -29.15 -6.07 -25.79
C ASN A 144 -28.87 -5.60 -27.23
N ALA A 145 -29.77 -5.86 -28.19
CA ALA A 145 -29.61 -5.39 -29.55
C ALA A 145 -30.10 -3.93 -29.66
N THR A 146 -29.19 -3.01 -29.94
CA THR A 146 -29.52 -1.60 -30.21
C THR A 146 -30.19 -1.44 -31.57
N MET A 147 -30.84 -0.30 -31.84
CA MET A 147 -31.56 -0.02 -33.10
C MET A 147 -30.73 -0.18 -34.38
N ASN A 148 -29.40 -0.31 -34.27
CA ASN A 148 -28.45 -0.41 -35.39
C ASN A 148 -27.94 -1.83 -35.67
N ASN A 149 -28.62 -2.89 -35.18
CA ASN A 149 -28.14 -4.28 -35.30
C ASN A 149 -26.74 -4.47 -34.66
N ILE A 150 -26.46 -3.76 -33.59
CA ILE A 150 -25.25 -3.92 -32.78
C ILE A 150 -25.67 -4.52 -31.45
N ARG A 151 -24.95 -5.57 -31.04
CA ARG A 151 -25.15 -6.25 -29.78
C ARG A 151 -23.93 -6.08 -28.88
N ASP A 152 -24.18 -5.71 -27.64
CA ASP A 152 -23.15 -5.52 -26.64
C ASP A 152 -22.75 -6.85 -25.99
N ILE A 153 -21.44 -7.04 -25.87
CA ILE A 153 -20.80 -8.08 -25.08
C ILE A 153 -20.36 -7.42 -23.79
N THR A 154 -20.93 -7.85 -22.67
CA THR A 154 -20.70 -7.26 -21.35
C THR A 154 -20.23 -8.32 -20.37
N THR A 155 -19.97 -7.95 -19.11
CA THR A 155 -19.68 -8.93 -18.05
C THR A 155 -20.80 -9.94 -17.83
N ASP A 156 -22.05 -9.62 -18.16
CA ASP A 156 -23.15 -10.60 -18.07
C ASP A 156 -23.08 -11.68 -19.16
N SER A 157 -22.27 -11.47 -20.21
CA SER A 157 -22.07 -12.43 -21.30
C SER A 157 -21.13 -13.59 -20.93
N PHE A 158 -20.48 -13.55 -19.76
CA PHE A 158 -19.64 -14.64 -19.29
C PHE A 158 -20.47 -15.85 -18.85
N ILE A 159 -20.14 -17.01 -19.40
CA ILE A 159 -20.43 -18.29 -18.76
C ILE A 159 -19.29 -18.56 -17.78
N VAL A 160 -19.63 -18.69 -16.50
CA VAL A 160 -18.68 -19.03 -15.44
C VAL A 160 -18.89 -20.49 -15.06
N SER A 161 -17.85 -21.31 -15.21
CA SER A 161 -17.89 -22.74 -14.90
C SER A 161 -16.77 -23.11 -13.95
N LYS A 162 -17.11 -23.77 -12.84
CA LYS A 162 -16.12 -24.44 -12.01
C LYS A 162 -15.48 -25.63 -12.75
N PRO A 163 -14.31 -26.11 -12.30
CA PRO A 163 -13.65 -27.27 -12.91
C PRO A 163 -14.45 -28.59 -12.83
N ASP A 164 -15.39 -28.70 -11.88
CA ASP A 164 -16.33 -29.82 -11.76
C ASP A 164 -17.54 -29.73 -12.72
N GLY A 165 -17.66 -28.64 -13.48
CA GLY A 165 -18.75 -28.37 -14.42
C GLY A 165 -19.94 -27.62 -13.84
N GLU A 166 -19.92 -27.26 -12.54
CA GLU A 166 -20.95 -26.42 -11.95
C GLU A 166 -20.93 -25.02 -12.57
N ARG A 167 -22.10 -24.54 -13.03
CA ARG A 167 -22.25 -23.18 -13.57
C ARG A 167 -22.56 -22.20 -12.45
N LEU A 168 -21.82 -21.10 -12.44
CA LEU A 168 -21.99 -20.01 -11.49
C LEU A 168 -22.55 -18.76 -12.18
N SER A 169 -23.18 -17.88 -11.40
CA SER A 169 -23.67 -16.60 -11.90
C SER A 169 -22.51 -15.63 -12.12
N SER A 170 -22.45 -15.01 -13.31
CA SER A 170 -21.46 -13.97 -13.60
C SER A 170 -21.57 -12.76 -12.65
N ALA A 171 -22.79 -12.43 -12.21
CA ALA A 171 -23.06 -11.32 -11.29
C ALA A 171 -22.44 -11.53 -9.88
N SER A 172 -22.06 -12.77 -9.53
CA SER A 172 -21.29 -13.03 -8.32
C SER A 172 -19.87 -12.48 -8.41
N PHE A 173 -19.29 -12.45 -9.62
CA PHE A 173 -17.90 -12.07 -9.88
C PHE A 173 -17.74 -10.66 -10.43
N PHE A 174 -18.71 -10.17 -11.19
CA PHE A 174 -18.70 -8.81 -11.74
C PHE A 174 -19.91 -8.05 -11.23
N LYS A 175 -19.69 -7.16 -10.26
CA LYS A 175 -20.75 -6.30 -9.76
C LYS A 175 -21.07 -5.23 -10.81
N ARG A 176 -22.35 -4.93 -10.96
CA ARG A 176 -22.84 -3.85 -11.84
C ARG A 176 -22.51 -2.49 -11.24
N ASP A 177 -22.47 -1.47 -12.08
CA ASP A 177 -22.27 -0.09 -11.63
C ASP A 177 -23.31 0.28 -10.57
N VAL A 178 -22.87 0.94 -9.50
CA VAL A 178 -23.74 1.22 -8.36
C VAL A 178 -24.85 2.21 -8.72
N HIS A 179 -24.57 3.16 -9.62
CA HIS A 179 -25.47 4.24 -10.02
C HIS A 179 -26.36 3.86 -11.20
N THR A 180 -25.79 3.32 -12.28
CA THR A 180 -26.54 3.02 -13.50
C THR A 180 -27.13 1.61 -13.51
N LYS A 181 -26.58 0.69 -12.70
CA LYS A 181 -26.87 -0.76 -12.73
C LYS A 181 -26.46 -1.44 -14.04
N ASP A 182 -25.65 -0.78 -14.86
CA ASP A 182 -25.14 -1.35 -16.09
C ASP A 182 -24.02 -2.36 -15.81
N PRO A 183 -23.96 -3.46 -16.57
CA PRO A 183 -22.78 -4.31 -16.62
C PRO A 183 -21.65 -3.61 -17.40
N ILE A 184 -20.40 -4.06 -17.20
CA ILE A 184 -19.25 -3.46 -17.87
C ILE A 184 -19.23 -3.90 -19.34
N LEU A 185 -19.20 -2.93 -20.25
CA LEU A 185 -19.08 -3.18 -21.69
C LEU A 185 -17.66 -3.66 -22.04
N ILE A 186 -17.56 -4.78 -22.75
CA ILE A 186 -16.29 -5.39 -23.18
C ILE A 186 -16.07 -5.14 -24.68
N ASN A 187 -17.07 -5.47 -25.50
CA ASN A 187 -16.99 -5.35 -26.96
C ASN A 187 -18.40 -5.25 -27.55
N CYS A 188 -18.50 -4.94 -28.84
CA CYS A 188 -19.77 -4.92 -29.58
C CYS A 188 -19.63 -5.75 -30.85
N VAL A 189 -20.65 -6.54 -31.19
CA VAL A 189 -20.70 -7.34 -32.42
C VAL A 189 -21.92 -6.97 -33.26
N LYS A 190 -21.80 -7.08 -34.59
CA LYS A 190 -22.94 -6.88 -35.49
C LYS A 190 -23.79 -8.13 -35.55
N VAL A 191 -25.11 -7.95 -35.61
CA VAL A 191 -26.09 -8.99 -35.88
C VAL A 191 -26.72 -8.80 -37.25
N ASP A 192 -27.19 -9.89 -37.85
CA ASP A 192 -27.98 -9.83 -39.07
C ASP A 192 -29.45 -9.47 -38.75
N LEU A 193 -30.26 -9.31 -39.80
CA LEU A 193 -31.70 -9.01 -39.68
C LEU A 193 -32.50 -10.13 -38.98
N ALA A 194 -31.93 -11.34 -38.88
CA ALA A 194 -32.51 -12.47 -38.15
C ALA A 194 -32.03 -12.54 -36.69
N GLY A 195 -31.21 -11.58 -36.24
CA GLY A 195 -30.67 -11.50 -34.88
C GLY A 195 -29.49 -12.44 -34.59
N LYS A 196 -28.95 -13.10 -35.62
CA LYS A 196 -27.76 -13.96 -35.54
C LYS A 196 -26.50 -13.12 -35.60
N ASN A 197 -25.51 -13.45 -34.77
CA ASN A 197 -24.22 -12.75 -34.77
C ASN A 197 -23.51 -12.96 -36.12
N ILE A 198 -23.15 -11.86 -36.78
CA ILE A 198 -22.31 -11.86 -38.00
C ILE A 198 -20.85 -12.08 -37.59
N ASN A 199 -20.44 -11.41 -36.50
CA ASN A 199 -19.10 -11.50 -35.95
C ASN A 199 -19.10 -12.38 -34.69
N ILE A 200 -18.08 -13.23 -34.58
CA ILE A 200 -17.90 -14.19 -33.51
C ILE A 200 -16.80 -13.69 -32.58
N LEU A 201 -17.05 -13.82 -31.28
CA LEU A 201 -16.04 -13.70 -30.24
C LEU A 201 -16.14 -14.94 -29.35
N HIS A 202 -15.08 -15.74 -29.37
CA HIS A 202 -14.90 -16.90 -28.51
C HIS A 202 -13.57 -16.80 -27.79
N LEU A 203 -13.63 -16.68 -26.47
CA LEU A 203 -12.46 -16.63 -25.60
C LEU A 203 -12.71 -17.33 -24.27
N GLU A 204 -11.63 -17.78 -23.66
CA GLU A 204 -11.58 -18.36 -22.32
C GLU A 204 -10.58 -17.58 -21.47
N ALA A 205 -10.91 -17.29 -20.23
CA ALA A 205 -10.06 -16.59 -19.28
C ALA A 205 -10.04 -17.30 -17.92
N THR A 206 -8.86 -17.39 -17.30
CA THR A 206 -8.69 -17.93 -15.95
C THR A 206 -8.06 -16.87 -15.04
N PRO A 207 -8.67 -16.54 -13.89
CA PRO A 207 -8.13 -15.52 -12.99
C PRO A 207 -6.79 -15.90 -12.37
N VAL A 208 -6.03 -14.89 -11.97
CA VAL A 208 -4.75 -15.00 -11.26
C VAL A 208 -4.67 -14.00 -10.11
N PRO A 209 -3.88 -14.28 -9.07
CA PRO A 209 -3.55 -13.28 -8.06
C PRO A 209 -2.68 -12.18 -8.67
N GLY A 210 -2.88 -10.95 -8.23
CA GLY A 210 -2.15 -9.77 -8.68
C GLY A 210 -1.85 -8.80 -7.54
N LEU A 211 -0.91 -7.90 -7.79
CA LEU A 211 -0.55 -6.79 -6.91
C LEU A 211 -0.42 -5.51 -7.71
N GLY A 212 -0.89 -4.38 -7.15
CA GLY A 212 -0.72 -3.07 -7.75
C GLY A 212 0.75 -2.68 -7.97
N LYS A 213 1.68 -3.23 -7.17
CA LYS A 213 3.14 -3.12 -7.35
C LYS A 213 3.58 -3.60 -8.73
N ILE A 214 2.98 -4.66 -9.26
CA ILE A 214 3.34 -5.26 -10.55
C ILE A 214 2.68 -4.49 -11.70
N ASN A 215 1.39 -4.16 -11.55
CA ASN A 215 0.62 -3.47 -12.58
C ASN A 215 -0.57 -2.75 -11.96
N THR A 216 -0.86 -1.53 -12.42
CA THR A 216 -1.97 -0.69 -11.95
C THR A 216 -3.36 -1.34 -12.11
N ARG A 217 -3.54 -2.31 -13.02
CA ARG A 217 -4.81 -3.08 -13.12
C ARG A 217 -5.19 -3.83 -11.85
N ASN A 218 -4.20 -4.07 -10.98
CA ASN A 218 -4.36 -4.75 -9.70
C ASN A 218 -4.54 -3.78 -8.53
N ASP A 219 -4.66 -2.47 -8.78
CA ASP A 219 -4.97 -1.50 -7.73
C ASP A 219 -6.46 -1.62 -7.38
N PRO A 220 -6.82 -2.01 -6.13
CA PRO A 220 -8.23 -2.10 -5.74
C PRO A 220 -8.82 -0.74 -5.37
N THR A 221 -8.02 0.32 -5.36
CA THR A 221 -8.43 1.65 -4.88
C THR A 221 -8.83 2.56 -6.02
N GLY A 222 -9.95 3.26 -5.85
CA GLY A 222 -10.35 4.35 -6.74
C GLY A 222 -9.63 5.63 -6.38
N THR A 223 -9.49 5.89 -5.07
CA THR A 223 -8.72 7.03 -4.55
C THR A 223 -8.21 6.71 -3.15
N VAL A 224 -6.94 7.01 -2.92
CA VAL A 224 -6.33 7.00 -1.59
C VAL A 224 -5.66 8.33 -1.35
N GLU A 225 -6.19 9.08 -0.41
CA GLU A 225 -5.64 10.37 -0.03
C GLU A 225 -5.48 10.49 1.48
N TYR A 226 -4.53 11.33 1.87
CA TYR A 226 -4.48 11.86 3.22
C TYR A 226 -4.19 13.36 3.16
N GLN A 227 -4.64 14.07 4.18
CA GLN A 227 -4.31 15.47 4.41
C GLN A 227 -3.86 15.67 5.86
N PHE A 228 -3.11 16.75 6.12
CA PHE A 228 -2.77 17.11 7.50
C PHE A 228 -4.00 17.66 8.20
N LYS A 229 -4.18 17.32 9.48
CA LYS A 229 -5.25 17.90 10.29
C LYS A 229 -5.01 19.40 10.46
N VAL A 230 -5.88 20.20 9.84
CA VAL A 230 -5.86 21.66 9.98
C VAL A 230 -6.21 22.02 11.42
N LEU A 231 -5.61 23.09 11.94
CA LEU A 231 -5.90 23.63 13.27
C LEU A 231 -7.39 23.97 13.45
N ASP A 232 -7.81 24.11 14.70
CA ASP A 232 -9.15 24.56 15.04
C ASP A 232 -9.44 25.95 14.46
N GLN A 233 -10.69 26.21 14.08
CA GLN A 233 -11.11 27.44 13.40
C GLN A 233 -10.72 28.71 14.17
N ASP A 234 -10.81 28.70 15.50
CA ASP A 234 -10.41 29.83 16.36
C ASP A 234 -8.93 30.21 16.19
N LYS A 235 -8.04 29.20 16.09
CA LYS A 235 -6.59 29.42 15.90
C LYS A 235 -6.31 29.94 14.49
N ILE A 236 -7.02 29.42 13.49
CA ILE A 236 -6.92 29.89 12.11
C ILE A 236 -7.31 31.36 12.04
N ASP A 237 -8.39 31.75 12.72
CA ASP A 237 -8.89 33.12 12.71
C ASP A 237 -7.96 34.07 13.47
N ASP A 238 -7.34 33.65 14.58
CA ASP A 238 -6.28 34.42 15.25
C ASP A 238 -5.06 34.65 14.32
N ILE A 239 -4.63 33.62 13.59
CA ILE A 239 -3.53 33.75 12.62
C ILE A 239 -3.91 34.65 11.45
N TRP A 240 -5.15 34.56 10.97
CA TRP A 240 -5.68 35.47 9.95
C TRP A 240 -5.64 36.92 10.42
N VAL A 241 -6.09 37.21 11.64
CA VAL A 241 -6.04 38.56 12.23
C VAL A 241 -4.61 39.09 12.26
N LYS A 242 -3.65 38.27 12.72
CA LYS A 242 -2.22 38.63 12.72
C LYS A 242 -1.69 38.91 11.31
N LYS A 243 -2.06 38.09 10.33
CA LYS A 243 -1.66 38.28 8.92
C LYS A 243 -2.26 39.54 8.31
N LEU A 244 -3.52 39.85 8.61
CA LEU A 244 -4.17 41.08 8.19
C LEU A 244 -3.51 42.33 8.78
N ILE A 245 -3.15 42.29 10.08
CA ILE A 245 -2.39 43.37 10.73
C ILE A 245 -1.04 43.57 10.04
N TYR A 246 -0.32 42.49 9.74
CA TYR A 246 0.93 42.54 8.99
C TYR A 246 0.75 43.21 7.62
N PHE A 247 -0.24 42.80 6.83
CA PHE A 247 -0.50 43.41 5.52
C PHE A 247 -0.87 44.89 5.60
N LYS A 248 -1.67 45.30 6.59
CA LYS A 248 -2.00 46.72 6.82
C LYS A 248 -0.74 47.52 7.12
N LYS A 249 0.10 47.04 8.04
CA LYS A 249 1.37 47.68 8.40
C LYS A 249 2.33 47.78 7.22
N ASP A 250 2.41 46.74 6.38
CA ASP A 250 3.23 46.74 5.18
C ASP A 250 2.76 47.79 4.16
N ARG A 251 1.44 47.92 3.92
CA ARG A 251 0.91 49.00 3.07
C ARG A 251 1.21 50.40 3.63
N GLU A 252 1.06 50.59 4.95
CA GLU A 252 1.39 51.85 5.63
C GLU A 252 2.86 52.21 5.46
N LEU A 253 3.77 51.24 5.64
CA LEU A 253 5.21 51.41 5.43
C LEU A 253 5.57 51.79 3.98
N ASN A 254 4.79 51.33 3.02
CA ASN A 254 4.96 51.64 1.59
C ASN A 254 4.12 52.86 1.14
N GLU A 255 3.52 53.61 2.08
CA GLU A 255 2.70 54.79 1.81
C GLU A 255 1.52 54.53 0.84
N LEU A 256 1.00 53.29 0.85
CA LEU A 256 -0.13 52.87 0.01
C LEU A 256 -1.47 53.12 0.71
N VAL A 257 -2.53 53.31 -0.08
CA VAL A 257 -3.90 53.48 0.43
C VAL A 257 -4.34 52.26 1.27
N PRO A 258 -5.02 52.47 2.41
CA PRO A 258 -5.53 51.39 3.24
C PRO A 258 -6.42 50.43 2.44
N TYR A 259 -6.41 49.16 2.81
CA TYR A 259 -7.27 48.16 2.19
C TYR A 259 -8.74 48.53 2.34
N THR A 260 -9.47 48.46 1.24
CA THR A 260 -10.95 48.52 1.22
C THR A 260 -11.53 47.23 1.79
N GLU A 261 -12.78 47.27 2.25
CA GLU A 261 -13.48 46.06 2.75
C GLU A 261 -13.53 44.94 1.71
N LYS A 262 -13.71 45.29 0.44
CA LYS A 262 -13.70 44.33 -0.68
C LYS A 262 -12.34 43.66 -0.85
N GLU A 263 -11.24 44.43 -0.74
CA GLU A 263 -9.89 43.85 -0.80
C GLU A 263 -9.61 42.95 0.41
N ILE A 264 -10.06 43.33 1.61
CA ILE A 264 -9.92 42.50 2.82
C ILE A 264 -10.68 41.18 2.65
N ALA A 265 -11.89 41.21 2.12
CA ALA A 265 -12.68 40.01 1.82
C ALA A 265 -11.98 39.10 0.79
N ASN A 266 -11.40 39.68 -0.28
CA ASN A 266 -10.62 38.94 -1.27
C ASN A 266 -9.35 38.31 -0.66
N LEU A 267 -8.68 39.03 0.24
CA LEU A 267 -7.52 38.50 0.97
C LEU A 267 -7.92 37.36 1.90
N LYS A 268 -9.07 37.45 2.58
CA LYS A 268 -9.60 36.37 3.42
C LYS A 268 -9.94 35.14 2.57
N SER A 269 -10.61 35.33 1.44
CA SER A 269 -10.88 34.24 0.50
C SER A 269 -9.60 33.56 0.00
N THR A 270 -8.58 34.35 -0.35
CA THR A 270 -7.26 33.81 -0.74
C THR A 270 -6.61 33.03 0.40
N PHE A 271 -6.67 33.56 1.63
CA PHE A 271 -6.14 32.91 2.82
C PHE A 271 -6.85 31.58 3.09
N ASP A 272 -8.18 31.55 3.04
CA ASP A 272 -8.98 30.36 3.29
C ASP A 272 -8.74 29.26 2.24
N LEU A 273 -8.40 29.64 1.00
CA LEU A 273 -8.08 28.72 -0.08
C LEU A 273 -6.64 28.19 -0.04
N LEU A 274 -5.66 29.02 0.32
CA LEU A 274 -4.23 28.67 0.16
C LEU A 274 -3.50 28.50 1.50
N ASP A 275 -3.65 29.46 2.41
CA ASP A 275 -2.85 29.52 3.63
C ASP A 275 -3.44 28.67 4.75
N LYS A 276 -4.77 28.54 4.80
CA LYS A 276 -5.48 27.74 5.81
C LYS A 276 -4.90 26.33 5.92
N TYR A 277 -4.64 25.68 4.79
CA TYR A 277 -4.11 24.32 4.74
C TYR A 277 -2.62 24.21 5.11
N ARG A 278 -1.92 25.33 5.33
CA ARG A 278 -0.56 25.37 5.90
C ARG A 278 -0.58 25.46 7.43
N LEU A 279 -1.76 25.65 8.03
CA LEU A 279 -1.98 25.75 9.47
C LEU A 279 -2.49 24.41 9.98
N TYR A 280 -1.57 23.48 10.25
CA TYR A 280 -1.89 22.12 10.67
C TYR A 280 -1.26 21.77 12.02
N GLU A 281 -1.76 20.72 12.66
CA GLU A 281 -1.19 20.19 13.90
C GLU A 281 0.23 19.64 13.68
N THR A 282 1.14 20.03 14.58
CA THR A 282 2.53 19.58 14.59
C THR A 282 2.92 18.99 15.93
N ASN A 283 3.97 18.17 15.94
CA ASN A 283 4.66 17.77 17.16
C ASN A 283 5.56 18.89 17.71
N ASP A 284 6.25 18.62 18.82
CA ASP A 284 7.17 19.56 19.48
C ASP A 284 8.35 20.00 18.58
N ASN A 285 8.67 19.22 17.54
CA ASN A 285 9.71 19.53 16.56
C ASN A 285 9.16 20.31 15.35
N GLY A 286 7.91 20.75 15.37
CA GLY A 286 7.27 21.47 14.28
C GLY A 286 6.96 20.61 13.05
N GLN A 287 6.99 19.27 13.19
CA GLN A 287 6.68 18.35 12.08
C GLN A 287 5.20 17.94 12.12
N PRO A 288 4.54 17.77 10.95
CA PRO A 288 3.16 17.27 10.90
C PRO A 288 3.04 15.91 11.58
N ASN A 289 2.04 15.74 12.45
CA ASN A 289 1.86 14.51 13.22
C ASN A 289 0.41 13.99 13.30
N HIS A 290 -0.54 14.65 12.62
CA HIS A 290 -1.95 14.28 12.62
C HIS A 290 -2.49 14.30 11.19
N PHE A 291 -3.04 13.16 10.74
CA PHE A 291 -3.39 12.89 9.35
C PHE A 291 -4.82 12.41 9.25
N GLU A 292 -5.58 12.94 8.30
CA GLU A 292 -6.92 12.49 7.94
C GLU A 292 -6.85 11.70 6.64
N PHE A 293 -7.21 10.42 6.69
CA PHE A 293 -7.22 9.49 5.57
C PHE A 293 -8.62 9.33 4.99
N LYS A 294 -8.65 9.15 3.67
CA LYS A 294 -9.84 8.73 2.93
C LYS A 294 -9.43 7.68 1.91
N VAL A 295 -10.05 6.50 2.03
CA VAL A 295 -9.79 5.34 1.18
C VAL A 295 -11.08 4.96 0.49
N GLU A 296 -11.04 4.91 -0.83
CA GLU A 296 -12.17 4.58 -1.68
C GLU A 296 -11.81 3.36 -2.54
N SER A 297 -12.66 2.34 -2.49
CA SER A 297 -12.51 1.14 -3.32
C SER A 297 -13.14 1.33 -4.70
N ILE A 298 -12.73 0.53 -5.70
CA ILE A 298 -13.39 0.55 -7.02
C ILE A 298 -14.59 -0.40 -7.15
N GLY A 299 -14.97 -1.14 -6.11
CA GLY A 299 -16.21 -1.93 -6.10
C GLY A 299 -16.06 -3.43 -5.83
N PHE A 300 -14.85 -3.99 -5.92
CA PHE A 300 -14.67 -5.45 -5.87
C PHE A 300 -14.18 -6.03 -4.53
N MET A 301 -13.73 -5.16 -3.64
CA MET A 301 -13.33 -5.48 -2.27
C MET A 301 -13.67 -4.30 -1.36
N SER A 302 -14.09 -4.53 -0.12
CA SER A 302 -14.41 -3.44 0.81
C SER A 302 -13.17 -2.58 1.10
N SER A 303 -13.38 -1.28 1.28
CA SER A 303 -12.29 -0.33 1.62
C SER A 303 -11.61 -0.69 2.95
N ASN A 304 -12.34 -1.24 3.92
CA ASN A 304 -11.74 -1.77 5.14
C ASN A 304 -10.80 -2.94 4.87
N ARG A 305 -11.21 -3.86 3.98
CA ARG A 305 -10.39 -5.03 3.66
C ARG A 305 -9.12 -4.62 2.93
N ILE A 306 -9.21 -3.67 2.00
CA ILE A 306 -8.05 -3.06 1.35
C ILE A 306 -7.07 -2.51 2.38
N ILE A 307 -7.56 -1.75 3.36
CA ILE A 307 -6.71 -1.18 4.41
C ILE A 307 -6.00 -2.28 5.21
N TYR A 308 -6.77 -3.24 5.74
CA TYR A 308 -6.21 -4.27 6.60
C TYR A 308 -5.19 -5.14 5.84
N ASP A 309 -5.56 -5.68 4.68
CA ASP A 309 -4.72 -6.61 3.91
C ASP A 309 -3.44 -5.94 3.41
N SER A 310 -3.53 -4.69 2.94
CA SER A 310 -2.36 -3.95 2.46
C SER A 310 -1.36 -3.65 3.58
N ILE A 311 -1.85 -3.28 4.76
CA ILE A 311 -1.00 -2.95 5.91
C ILE A 311 -0.45 -4.22 6.56
N LYS A 312 -1.22 -5.32 6.55
CA LYS A 312 -0.71 -6.63 6.93
C LYS A 312 0.39 -7.11 5.99
N HIS A 313 0.26 -6.89 4.69
CA HIS A 313 1.34 -7.18 3.74
C HIS A 313 2.55 -6.27 3.95
N LEU A 314 2.37 -4.98 4.27
CA LEU A 314 3.48 -4.11 4.66
C LEU A 314 4.23 -4.66 5.89
N GLU A 315 3.53 -5.17 6.89
CA GLU A 315 4.13 -5.85 8.05
C GLU A 315 4.98 -7.06 7.60
N LEU A 316 4.46 -7.88 6.68
CA LEU A 316 5.19 -9.01 6.11
C LEU A 316 6.44 -8.58 5.35
N CYS A 317 6.41 -7.48 4.60
CA CYS A 317 7.60 -6.95 3.93
C CYS A 317 8.71 -6.59 4.95
N ILE A 318 8.33 -6.05 6.12
CA ILE A 318 9.27 -5.77 7.19
C ILE A 318 9.83 -7.07 7.79
N ASP A 319 9.00 -8.08 7.99
CA ASP A 319 9.45 -9.40 8.46
C ASP A 319 10.41 -10.08 7.48
N ASP A 320 10.09 -10.07 6.19
CA ASP A 320 10.93 -10.62 5.12
C ASP A 320 12.29 -9.91 5.07
N LEU A 321 12.30 -8.58 5.27
CA LEU A 321 13.52 -7.80 5.32
C LEU A 321 14.35 -8.08 6.58
N ILE A 322 13.72 -8.21 7.76
CA ILE A 322 14.42 -8.61 8.99
C ILE A 322 15.04 -9.99 8.83
N ASN A 323 14.27 -10.95 8.30
CA ASN A 323 14.72 -12.32 8.06
C ASN A 323 15.82 -12.41 6.99
N SER A 324 15.97 -11.39 6.14
CA SER A 324 17.05 -11.32 5.17
C SER A 324 18.43 -11.03 5.80
N PHE A 325 18.48 -10.58 7.07
CA PHE A 325 19.73 -10.32 7.81
C PHE A 325 20.15 -11.51 8.71
N GLU A 326 20.32 -12.70 8.13
CA GLU A 326 20.75 -13.89 8.89
C GLU A 326 22.23 -13.83 9.29
N PHE A 327 22.50 -13.91 10.59
CA PHE A 327 23.85 -14.08 11.12
C PHE A 327 24.21 -15.56 11.11
N LYS A 328 25.27 -15.94 10.37
CA LYS A 328 25.70 -17.34 10.31
C LYS A 328 26.55 -17.69 11.54
N LYS A 329 26.15 -18.76 12.22
CA LYS A 329 26.92 -19.38 13.31
C LYS A 329 28.00 -20.27 12.72
N ASN A 330 29.23 -20.10 13.17
CA ASN A 330 30.30 -21.04 12.88
C ASN A 330 30.12 -22.29 13.75
N GLU A 331 29.98 -23.44 13.12
CA GLU A 331 29.76 -24.72 13.81
C GLU A 331 30.96 -25.17 14.65
N SER A 332 32.17 -24.70 14.33
CA SER A 332 33.41 -25.11 15.01
C SER A 332 33.68 -24.42 16.34
N ASP A 333 33.22 -23.18 16.52
CA ASP A 333 33.54 -22.35 17.69
C ASP A 333 32.30 -21.68 18.32
N ASN A 334 31.09 -21.99 17.83
CA ASN A 334 29.81 -21.43 18.27
C ASN A 334 29.71 -19.89 18.16
N PHE A 335 30.66 -19.23 17.46
CA PHE A 335 30.62 -17.79 17.29
C PHE A 335 29.86 -17.38 16.03
N TYR A 336 29.14 -16.26 16.11
CA TYR A 336 28.49 -15.65 14.96
C TYR A 336 29.48 -14.77 14.18
N THR A 337 29.49 -14.89 12.85
CA THR A 337 30.33 -14.09 11.95
C THR A 337 29.55 -13.40 10.84
N PHE A 338 30.10 -12.31 10.32
CA PHE A 338 29.50 -11.52 9.23
C PHE A 338 29.88 -12.05 7.86
N ASN A 339 28.86 -12.39 7.09
CA ASN A 339 28.98 -12.48 5.64
C ASN A 339 28.58 -11.13 5.04
N LYS A 340 29.39 -10.60 4.11
CA LYS A 340 29.07 -9.38 3.34
C LYS A 340 27.81 -9.54 2.48
N LYS A 341 27.45 -10.78 2.17
CA LYS A 341 26.23 -11.17 1.46
C LYS A 341 25.36 -11.97 2.44
N PHE A 342 24.39 -11.30 3.05
CA PHE A 342 23.44 -11.93 3.97
C PHE A 342 22.46 -12.82 3.21
N SER A 343 21.91 -12.28 2.12
CA SER A 343 21.01 -12.96 1.19
C SER A 343 21.28 -12.48 -0.24
N GLU A 344 20.57 -13.02 -1.23
CA GLU A 344 20.61 -12.48 -2.59
C GLU A 344 20.04 -11.05 -2.69
N ARG A 345 19.21 -10.67 -1.70
CA ARG A 345 18.54 -9.36 -1.60
C ARG A 345 19.40 -8.27 -0.98
N ILE A 346 20.38 -8.62 -0.15
CA ILE A 346 21.15 -7.65 0.64
C ILE A 346 22.64 -7.68 0.27
N GLU A 347 23.16 -6.52 -0.13
CA GLU A 347 24.59 -6.30 -0.32
C GLU A 347 25.09 -5.20 0.61
N VAL A 348 26.19 -5.46 1.33
CA VAL A 348 26.79 -4.48 2.24
C VAL A 348 28.18 -4.05 1.77
N ARG A 349 28.35 -2.74 1.57
CA ARG A 349 29.61 -2.12 1.16
C ARG A 349 30.10 -1.16 2.23
N LYS A 350 31.40 -1.18 2.50
CA LYS A 350 32.04 -0.21 3.40
C LYS A 350 32.39 1.04 2.61
N PHE A 351 32.18 2.20 3.21
CA PHE A 351 32.72 3.46 2.69
C PHE A 351 33.49 4.21 3.76
N LYS A 352 34.44 5.05 3.33
CA LYS A 352 35.15 5.99 4.18
C LYS A 352 35.35 7.28 3.40
N HIS A 353 34.79 8.37 3.90
CA HIS A 353 34.94 9.70 3.30
C HIS A 353 35.43 10.71 4.33
N THR A 354 36.19 11.70 3.91
CA THR A 354 36.73 12.78 4.79
C THR A 354 35.69 13.52 5.62
N ASN A 355 34.47 13.72 5.11
CA ASN A 355 33.41 14.51 5.79
C ASN A 355 32.40 13.63 6.55
N ILE A 356 32.15 12.42 6.04
CA ILE A 356 31.12 11.50 6.54
C ILE A 356 31.73 10.47 7.50
N ASN A 357 33.06 10.29 7.49
CA ASN A 357 33.82 9.28 8.21
C ASN A 357 33.58 7.86 7.70
N GLU A 358 33.84 6.86 8.53
CA GLU A 358 33.63 5.44 8.23
C GLU A 358 32.15 5.07 8.40
N GLY A 359 31.63 4.29 7.46
CA GLY A 359 30.24 3.84 7.48
C GLY A 359 30.00 2.64 6.58
N CYS A 360 28.74 2.25 6.45
CA CYS A 360 28.31 1.24 5.50
C CYS A 360 27.16 1.72 4.64
N SER A 361 27.18 1.25 3.40
CA SER A 361 26.09 1.31 2.44
C SER A 361 25.47 -0.09 2.39
N ILE A 362 24.15 -0.15 2.54
CA ILE A 362 23.36 -1.37 2.55
C ILE A 362 22.39 -1.26 1.37
N THR A 363 22.65 -2.04 0.33
CA THR A 363 21.79 -2.14 -0.84
C THR A 363 20.74 -3.23 -0.59
N ILE A 364 19.47 -2.88 -0.75
CA ILE A 364 18.32 -3.78 -0.62
C ILE A 364 17.61 -3.82 -1.96
N LYS A 365 17.57 -5.00 -2.58
CA LYS A 365 16.88 -5.27 -3.84
C LYS A 365 15.39 -5.52 -3.62
N ASP A 366 14.64 -5.38 -4.70
CA ASP A 366 13.18 -5.49 -4.74
C ASP A 366 12.49 -4.57 -3.71
N GLU A 367 13.00 -3.34 -3.61
CA GLU A 367 12.49 -2.33 -2.67
C GLU A 367 12.46 -0.94 -3.28
N ASN A 368 11.57 -0.09 -2.76
CA ASN A 368 11.35 1.24 -3.29
C ASN A 368 11.23 2.32 -2.20
N HIS A 369 10.87 3.54 -2.61
CA HIS A 369 10.74 4.68 -1.71
C HIS A 369 9.79 4.47 -0.52
N THR A 370 8.80 3.55 -0.59
CA THR A 370 7.89 3.25 0.53
C THR A 370 8.68 2.77 1.75
N LEU A 371 9.50 1.73 1.58
CA LEU A 371 10.32 1.20 2.66
C LEU A 371 11.56 2.05 2.93
N GLY A 372 12.19 2.60 1.89
CA GLY A 372 13.34 3.49 2.07
C GLY A 372 13.03 4.70 2.97
N ASN A 373 11.87 5.35 2.78
CA ASN A 373 11.51 6.55 3.53
C ASN A 373 11.16 6.25 5.00
N ILE A 374 10.34 5.24 5.25
CA ILE A 374 9.96 4.84 6.62
C ILE A 374 11.17 4.36 7.42
N ILE A 375 12.11 3.64 6.79
CA ILE A 375 13.36 3.20 7.43
C ILE A 375 14.24 4.40 7.78
N GLN A 376 14.45 5.32 6.83
CA GLN A 376 15.24 6.53 7.09
C GLN A 376 14.63 7.36 8.21
N ASP A 377 13.32 7.61 8.17
CA ASP A 377 12.61 8.38 9.19
C ASP A 377 12.74 7.73 10.58
N LYS A 378 12.60 6.40 10.67
CA LYS A 378 12.78 5.69 11.94
C LYS A 378 14.21 5.75 12.46
N LEU A 379 15.19 5.51 11.58
CA LEU A 379 16.60 5.60 11.95
C LEU A 379 16.96 7.00 12.44
N ARG A 380 16.44 8.04 11.78
CA ARG A 380 16.70 9.44 12.16
C ARG A 380 16.07 9.79 13.49
N SER A 381 14.77 9.54 13.65
CA SER A 381 14.06 9.84 14.89
C SER A 381 14.67 9.13 16.10
N LYS A 382 15.06 7.85 15.94
CA LYS A 382 15.57 7.05 17.06
C LYS A 382 17.05 7.29 17.34
N TYR A 383 17.90 7.35 16.31
CA TYR A 383 19.35 7.23 16.48
C TYR A 383 20.19 8.39 15.93
N LEU A 384 19.64 9.32 15.14
CA LEU A 384 20.44 10.44 14.61
C LEU A 384 20.73 11.47 15.72
N ILE A 385 21.96 11.95 15.76
CA ILE A 385 22.40 12.99 16.70
C ILE A 385 21.61 14.27 16.47
N ASP A 386 21.07 14.82 17.56
CA ASP A 386 20.55 16.18 17.59
C ASP A 386 21.69 17.14 17.99
N ILE A 387 22.01 18.07 17.10
CA ILE A 387 23.03 19.10 17.34
C ILE A 387 22.62 20.00 18.51
N ASN A 388 21.32 20.18 18.74
CA ASN A 388 20.81 20.99 19.83
C ASN A 388 20.80 20.27 21.18
N ASN A 389 21.00 18.94 21.19
CA ASN A 389 21.04 18.13 22.40
C ASN A 389 22.14 17.07 22.37
N LEU A 390 23.40 17.53 22.40
CA LEU A 390 24.60 16.68 22.39
C LEU A 390 24.76 15.78 23.63
N ALA A 391 23.96 16.02 24.69
CA ALA A 391 23.99 15.23 25.92
C ALA A 391 23.22 13.91 25.82
N ASP A 392 22.38 13.73 24.80
CA ASP A 392 21.64 12.48 24.59
C ASP A 392 22.58 11.35 24.11
N THR A 393 22.93 10.46 25.04
CA THR A 393 23.81 9.31 24.79
C THR A 393 23.12 8.18 24.02
N SER A 394 21.81 8.25 23.78
CA SER A 394 21.05 7.24 23.02
C SER A 394 21.14 7.43 21.49
N LYS A 395 21.75 8.53 21.03
CA LYS A 395 21.94 8.83 19.59
C LYS A 395 23.28 8.33 19.09
N TYR A 396 23.23 7.36 18.17
CA TYR A 396 24.40 6.61 17.70
C TYR A 396 24.86 6.97 16.28
N LEU A 397 24.02 7.63 15.48
CA LEU A 397 24.26 7.89 14.06
C LEU A 397 24.60 9.37 13.80
N LYS A 398 25.68 9.60 13.05
CA LYS A 398 26.01 10.89 12.43
C LYS A 398 25.28 11.06 11.10
N LEU A 399 25.07 9.96 10.38
CA LEU A 399 24.37 9.93 9.10
C LEU A 399 23.41 8.75 9.03
N ALA A 400 22.18 9.02 8.58
CA ALA A 400 21.19 8.01 8.22
C ALA A 400 20.40 8.52 7.01
N ASN A 401 20.76 8.04 5.82
CA ASN A 401 20.13 8.44 4.57
C ASN A 401 19.70 7.22 3.76
N TYR A 402 18.67 7.36 2.93
CA TYR A 402 18.41 6.42 1.84
C TYR A 402 18.45 7.15 0.49
N ARG A 403 18.72 6.39 -0.57
CA ARG A 403 18.53 6.82 -1.96
C ARG A 403 18.07 5.65 -2.81
N MET A 404 17.37 5.96 -3.90
CA MET A 404 17.06 5.02 -4.96
C MET A 404 17.86 5.48 -6.18
N ASN A 405 18.88 4.71 -6.55
CA ASN A 405 19.88 5.17 -7.52
C ASN A 405 19.33 5.26 -8.95
N HIS A 406 18.31 4.45 -9.26
CA HIS A 406 17.67 4.43 -10.57
C HIS A 406 16.15 4.35 -10.44
N PRO A 407 15.36 5.17 -11.18
CA PRO A 407 13.90 5.18 -11.08
C PRO A 407 13.21 3.86 -11.45
N THR A 408 13.81 3.07 -12.34
CA THR A 408 13.20 1.84 -12.88
C THR A 408 13.77 0.55 -12.30
N ILE A 409 14.76 0.65 -11.41
CA ILE A 409 15.31 -0.52 -10.72
C ILE A 409 14.82 -0.43 -9.29
N GLU A 410 14.06 -1.42 -8.84
CA GLU A 410 13.58 -1.50 -7.46
C GLU A 410 14.74 -1.89 -6.53
N GLU A 411 15.62 -0.94 -6.28
CA GLU A 411 16.74 -1.08 -5.38
C GLU A 411 16.92 0.21 -4.57
N ILE A 412 16.96 0.07 -3.25
CA ILE A 412 17.29 1.17 -2.34
C ILE A 412 18.66 0.96 -1.72
N GLU A 413 19.35 2.06 -1.49
CA GLU A 413 20.63 2.09 -0.79
C GLU A 413 20.50 2.90 0.50
N ILE A 414 20.73 2.26 1.64
CA ILE A 414 20.74 2.87 2.96
C ILE A 414 22.18 3.14 3.38
N MET A 415 22.50 4.41 3.64
CA MET A 415 23.83 4.83 4.07
C MET A 415 23.81 5.20 5.55
N LEU A 416 24.60 4.46 6.35
CA LEU A 416 24.71 4.63 7.79
C LEU A 416 26.16 4.96 8.18
N SER A 417 26.34 6.01 8.97
CA SER A 417 27.62 6.31 9.61
C SER A 417 27.41 6.54 11.11
N PRO A 418 27.94 5.66 11.98
CA PRO A 418 27.88 5.86 13.41
C PRO A 418 28.88 6.93 13.89
N LYS A 419 28.67 7.44 15.11
CA LYS A 419 29.55 8.44 15.75
C LYS A 419 30.97 7.87 15.98
N GLU A 420 32.00 8.70 15.76
CA GLU A 420 33.41 8.30 15.91
C GLU A 420 33.79 7.88 17.33
N THR A 421 33.17 8.48 18.34
CA THR A 421 33.53 8.31 19.75
C THR A 421 32.84 7.13 20.41
N MET A 422 32.22 6.21 19.65
CA MET A 422 31.50 5.08 20.24
C MET A 422 32.47 4.09 20.88
N PRO A 423 32.40 3.86 22.21
CA PRO A 423 33.25 2.88 22.88
C PRO A 423 33.00 1.47 22.32
N SER A 424 34.07 0.75 22.02
CA SER A 424 34.00 -0.63 21.54
C SER A 424 33.29 -1.56 22.51
N THR A 425 33.37 -1.29 23.82
CA THR A 425 32.68 -2.03 24.88
C THR A 425 31.16 -1.97 24.72
N ILE A 426 30.59 -0.78 24.51
CA ILE A 426 29.15 -0.58 24.33
C ILE A 426 28.65 -1.28 23.07
N ILE A 427 29.38 -1.14 21.95
CA ILE A 427 29.01 -1.81 20.69
C ILE A 427 29.01 -3.34 20.89
N ASN A 428 30.04 -3.88 21.52
CA ASN A 428 30.13 -5.31 21.77
C ASN A 428 29.01 -5.79 22.70
N GLU A 429 28.67 -5.02 23.74
CA GLU A 429 27.60 -5.36 24.68
C GLU A 429 26.23 -5.41 23.97
N LEU A 430 25.86 -4.37 23.21
CA LEU A 430 24.60 -4.32 22.47
C LEU A 430 24.47 -5.45 21.44
N LEU A 431 25.55 -5.72 20.70
CA LEU A 431 25.57 -6.80 19.71
C LEU A 431 25.49 -8.18 20.37
N ASN A 432 26.16 -8.40 21.51
CA ASN A 432 26.04 -9.66 22.26
C ASN A 432 24.65 -9.82 22.85
N ILE A 433 24.02 -8.75 23.37
CA ILE A 433 22.63 -8.80 23.82
C ILE A 433 21.74 -9.24 22.66
N TYR A 434 21.89 -8.63 21.48
CA TYR A 434 21.13 -9.01 20.30
C TYR A 434 21.33 -10.48 19.91
N ILE A 435 22.57 -10.97 19.83
CA ILE A 435 22.81 -12.39 19.53
C ILE A 435 22.19 -13.30 20.59
N LYS A 436 22.28 -12.95 21.88
CA LYS A 436 21.66 -13.72 22.96
C LYS A 436 20.14 -13.77 22.89
N THR A 437 19.50 -12.76 22.28
CA THR A 437 18.04 -12.84 22.00
C THR A 437 17.70 -13.84 20.89
N MET A 438 18.64 -14.14 19.98
CA MET A 438 18.46 -15.11 18.90
C MET A 438 18.90 -16.52 19.30
N ASP A 439 20.05 -16.63 19.95
CA ASP A 439 20.64 -17.86 20.50
C ASP A 439 21.20 -17.54 21.89
N PRO A 440 20.54 -17.98 22.97
CA PRO A 440 20.99 -17.73 24.35
C PRO A 440 22.42 -18.20 24.64
N SER A 441 22.92 -19.19 23.88
CA SER A 441 24.27 -19.74 23.98
C SER A 441 25.29 -19.06 23.05
N GLY A 442 24.81 -18.16 22.18
CA GLY A 442 25.60 -17.51 21.15
C GLY A 442 26.40 -16.32 21.66
N GLU A 443 27.61 -16.18 21.14
CA GLU A 443 28.44 -14.99 21.29
C GLU A 443 28.89 -14.47 19.92
N ILE A 444 29.07 -13.16 19.81
CA ILE A 444 29.55 -12.55 18.56
C ILE A 444 31.06 -12.31 18.61
N LYS A 445 31.78 -12.81 17.61
CA LYS A 445 33.21 -12.52 17.45
C LYS A 445 33.39 -11.34 16.50
N LEU A 446 33.56 -10.15 17.08
CA LEU A 446 33.70 -8.91 16.30
C LEU A 446 35.15 -8.69 15.89
N ASP A 447 35.44 -8.77 14.60
CA ASP A 447 36.66 -8.21 14.03
C ASP A 447 36.64 -6.68 14.15
N ASN A 448 37.71 -6.10 14.69
CA ASN A 448 37.93 -4.65 14.81
C ASN A 448 37.66 -3.92 13.49
N LYS A 449 37.98 -4.52 12.34
CA LYS A 449 37.82 -3.90 11.01
C LYS A 449 36.37 -3.73 10.56
N ASN A 450 35.48 -4.58 11.07
CA ASN A 450 34.09 -4.66 10.62
C ASN A 450 33.09 -4.23 11.71
N ARG A 451 33.51 -4.07 12.98
CA ARG A 451 32.65 -3.72 14.12
C ARG A 451 31.58 -2.66 13.83
N MET A 452 31.98 -1.55 13.19
CA MET A 452 31.04 -0.46 12.87
C MET A 452 29.94 -0.87 11.88
N ILE A 453 30.25 -1.79 10.97
CA ILE A 453 29.29 -2.34 10.01
C ILE A 453 28.25 -3.20 10.74
N TYR A 454 28.69 -4.09 11.64
CA TYR A 454 27.78 -4.90 12.47
C TYR A 454 26.85 -3.99 13.27
N PHE A 455 27.41 -2.95 13.89
CA PHE A 455 26.64 -2.01 14.68
C PHE A 455 25.59 -1.26 13.85
N SER A 456 25.96 -0.75 12.67
CA SER A 456 25.00 -0.11 11.75
C SER A 456 23.85 -1.04 11.34
N ILE A 457 24.14 -2.32 11.08
CA ILE A 457 23.12 -3.30 10.70
C ILE A 457 22.23 -3.65 11.87
N TYR A 458 22.79 -3.79 13.07
CA TYR A 458 22.00 -3.94 14.28
C TYR A 458 21.03 -2.77 14.47
N LEU A 459 21.49 -1.53 14.31
CA LEU A 459 20.62 -0.34 14.39
C LEU A 459 19.53 -0.36 13.31
N LEU A 460 19.84 -0.82 12.10
CA LEU A 460 18.85 -1.00 11.04
C LEU A 460 17.79 -2.05 11.44
N ILE A 461 18.20 -3.21 11.94
CA ILE A 461 17.26 -4.26 12.35
C ILE A 461 16.38 -3.78 13.52
N GLU A 462 16.94 -3.07 14.49
CA GLU A 462 16.16 -2.50 15.60
C GLU A 462 15.19 -1.39 15.13
N ALA A 463 15.55 -0.64 14.09
CA ALA A 463 14.63 0.29 13.44
C ALA A 463 13.50 -0.46 12.72
N LEU A 464 13.80 -1.55 11.99
CA LEU A 464 12.80 -2.40 11.34
C LEU A 464 11.83 -3.02 12.34
N LYS A 465 12.32 -3.57 13.45
CA LYS A 465 11.48 -4.09 14.54
C LYS A 465 10.57 -2.99 15.11
N SER A 466 11.09 -1.78 15.30
CA SER A 466 10.28 -0.65 15.76
C SER A 466 9.21 -0.24 14.75
N ILE A 467 9.51 -0.28 13.45
CA ILE A 467 8.52 -0.03 12.39
C ILE A 467 7.43 -1.10 12.42
N LYS A 468 7.81 -2.38 12.57
CA LYS A 468 6.85 -3.48 12.72
C LYS A 468 5.89 -3.21 13.87
N ILE A 469 6.40 -2.84 15.05
CA ILE A 469 5.57 -2.51 16.22
C ILE A 469 4.57 -1.38 15.91
N ASP A 470 5.00 -0.34 15.19
CA ASP A 470 4.09 0.75 14.79
C ASP A 470 3.00 0.26 13.82
N ILE A 471 3.35 -0.62 12.88
CA ILE A 471 2.40 -1.24 11.95
C ILE A 471 1.41 -2.14 12.71
N SER A 472 1.89 -3.01 13.60
CA SER A 472 1.03 -3.89 14.40
C SER A 472 0.07 -3.07 15.26
N LYS A 473 0.55 -1.97 15.86
CA LYS A 473 -0.29 -1.04 16.62
C LYS A 473 -1.34 -0.36 15.75
N PHE A 474 -0.99 0.02 14.52
CA PHE A 474 -1.97 0.56 13.56
C PHE A 474 -3.05 -0.48 13.26
N LEU A 475 -2.67 -1.73 12.96
CA LEU A 475 -3.62 -2.81 12.69
C LEU A 475 -4.54 -3.05 13.88
N GLU A 476 -4.00 -3.13 15.10
CA GLU A 476 -4.78 -3.30 16.33
C GLU A 476 -5.84 -2.20 16.50
N LEU A 477 -5.43 -0.93 16.37
CA LEU A 477 -6.35 0.21 16.48
C LEU A 477 -7.38 0.22 15.35
N PHE A 478 -6.99 -0.14 14.14
CA PHE A 478 -7.89 -0.24 12.99
C PHE A 478 -8.91 -1.36 13.19
N SER A 479 -8.50 -2.53 13.69
CA SER A 479 -9.37 -3.67 13.99
C SER A 479 -10.43 -3.31 15.03
N GLN A 480 -10.07 -2.56 16.08
CA GLN A 480 -11.02 -2.11 17.11
C GLN A 480 -12.17 -1.27 16.55
N HIS A 481 -11.95 -0.54 15.46
CA HIS A 481 -12.96 0.32 14.83
C HIS A 481 -13.68 -0.38 13.66
N SER A 482 -12.97 -1.18 12.87
CA SER A 482 -13.48 -1.80 11.65
C SER A 482 -14.11 -3.18 11.84
N GLY A 483 -13.80 -3.88 12.94
CA GLY A 483 -14.19 -5.27 13.18
C GLY A 483 -13.33 -6.32 12.45
N ILE A 484 -12.45 -5.91 11.51
CA ILE A 484 -11.58 -6.83 10.77
C ILE A 484 -10.36 -7.17 11.60
N THR A 485 -10.20 -8.45 11.97
CA THR A 485 -9.10 -8.94 12.81
C THR A 485 -8.08 -9.79 12.07
N GLU A 486 -8.38 -10.26 10.86
CA GLU A 486 -7.54 -11.19 10.10
C GLU A 486 -7.46 -10.86 8.60
N SER A 487 -6.35 -11.24 7.95
CA SER A 487 -6.13 -11.04 6.51
C SER A 487 -7.01 -11.95 5.65
N SER A 488 -7.30 -11.53 4.41
CA SER A 488 -8.12 -12.36 3.48
C SER A 488 -7.38 -13.60 3.04
N TYR A 489 -6.06 -13.52 3.08
CA TYR A 489 -5.13 -14.55 2.64
C TYR A 489 -4.50 -15.28 3.81
N LEU A 490 -4.09 -16.53 3.56
CA LEU A 490 -3.31 -17.34 4.49
C LEU A 490 -1.83 -16.96 4.39
N ILE A 491 -1.17 -16.84 5.54
CA ILE A 491 0.28 -16.62 5.64
C ILE A 491 0.88 -17.96 6.02
N ILE A 492 1.76 -18.50 5.17
CA ILE A 492 2.38 -19.83 5.34
C ILE A 492 3.87 -19.69 5.64
#